data_AF-A0A8H4IZJ2-F1
#
_entry.id   AF-A0A8H4IZJ2-F1
#
_cell.length_a   1.000
_cell.length_b   1.000
_cell.length_c   1.000
_cell.angle_alpha   90.00
_cell.angle_beta   90.00
_cell.angle_gamma   90.00
#
_symmetry.space_group_name_H-M   'P 1'
#
loop_
_entity.id
_entity.type
_entity.pdbx_description
1 polymer ?
#
loop_
_entity_poly.entity_id
_entity_poly.type
_entity_poly.pdbx_seq_one_letter_code
_entity_poly.pdbx_strand_id
1 'polypeptide(L)' 'MSSMQAAPATSGNLGADLKPAGSSAAAAAKPKPCCVCKDEKAARDECMLFSNSDNAQEACKDLVSKYKTCMAGFGFNI' A
#
# COMPACT_ATOMS: atom_id res chain seq x y z
N MET A 1 31.74 -15.43 -40.59
CA MET A 1 31.22 -16.25 -39.47
C MET A 1 30.87 -15.31 -38.32
N SER A 2 29.61 -15.37 -37.88
CA SER A 2 29.02 -14.73 -36.69
C SER A 2 28.98 -13.21 -36.59
N SER A 3 27.78 -12.66 -36.76
CA SER A 3 27.28 -11.52 -35.99
C SER A 3 25.75 -11.58 -35.99
N MET A 4 25.20 -12.29 -35.00
CA MET A 4 23.77 -12.41 -34.75
C MET A 4 23.16 -11.03 -34.43
N GLN A 5 22.21 -10.59 -35.23
CA GLN A 5 21.29 -9.50 -34.88
C GLN A 5 20.28 -10.05 -33.86
N ALA A 6 20.36 -9.59 -32.61
CA ALA A 6 19.36 -9.88 -31.58
C ALA A 6 18.22 -8.84 -31.65
N ALA A 7 17.00 -9.35 -31.62
CA ALA A 7 15.74 -8.62 -31.68
C ALA A 7 15.59 -7.55 -30.57
N PRO A 8 14.77 -6.50 -30.79
CA PRO A 8 14.49 -5.50 -29.76
C PRO A 8 13.83 -6.19 -28.56
N ALA A 9 14.38 -5.94 -27.36
CA ALA A 9 13.75 -6.31 -26.10
C ALA A 9 12.38 -5.63 -26.03
N THR A 10 11.32 -6.40 -26.24
CA THR A 10 9.96 -5.99 -25.93
C THR A 10 9.94 -5.64 -24.46
N SER A 11 9.83 -4.35 -24.15
CA SER A 11 9.58 -3.84 -22.80
C SER A 11 8.19 -4.32 -22.36
N GLY A 12 8.10 -5.58 -21.94
CA GLY A 12 6.94 -6.14 -21.29
C GLY A 12 6.75 -5.44 -19.96
N ASN A 13 5.61 -4.77 -19.80
CA ASN A 13 5.18 -4.19 -18.53
C ASN A 13 4.88 -5.33 -17.55
N LEU A 14 5.84 -5.65 -16.68
CA LEU A 14 5.74 -6.67 -15.61
C LEU A 14 4.74 -6.28 -14.48
N GLY A 15 3.82 -5.33 -14.74
CA GLY A 15 2.84 -4.84 -13.77
C GLY A 15 1.43 -5.41 -13.94
N ALA A 16 1.17 -6.22 -14.97
CA ALA A 16 -0.20 -6.67 -15.28
C ALA A 16 -0.73 -7.78 -14.35
N ASP A 17 0.13 -8.47 -13.59
CA ASP A 17 -0.23 -9.73 -12.91
C ASP A 17 -0.30 -9.66 -11.38
N LEU A 18 -0.26 -8.47 -10.75
CA LEU A 18 -0.44 -8.32 -9.29
C LEU A 18 -1.89 -8.04 -8.86
N LYS A 19 -2.88 -8.52 -9.63
CA LYS A 19 -4.26 -8.61 -9.15
C LYS A 19 -4.56 -10.06 -8.73
N PRO A 20 -4.35 -10.45 -7.45
CA PRO A 20 -5.13 -11.56 -6.92
C PRO A 20 -6.60 -11.24 -7.16
N ALA A 21 -7.28 -12.16 -7.82
CA ALA A 21 -8.70 -12.12 -8.10
C ALA A 21 -9.49 -11.94 -6.80
N GLY A 22 -9.75 -10.69 -6.43
CA GLY A 22 -10.57 -10.34 -5.30
C GLY A 22 -11.02 -8.90 -5.44
N SER A 23 -12.33 -8.70 -5.63
CA SER A 23 -13.05 -7.43 -5.51
C SER A 23 -13.41 -6.70 -6.82
N SER A 24 -14.24 -7.33 -7.63
CA SER A 24 -15.36 -6.61 -8.24
C SER A 24 -16.65 -7.39 -7.99
N ALA A 25 -17.57 -6.73 -7.28
CA ALA A 25 -18.98 -7.05 -7.08
C ALA A 25 -19.36 -8.36 -6.35
N ALA A 26 -20.24 -8.20 -5.36
CA ALA A 26 -21.06 -9.23 -4.70
C ALA A 26 -20.39 -10.15 -3.66
N ALA A 27 -20.28 -9.67 -2.42
CA ALA A 27 -20.65 -10.43 -1.21
C ALA A 27 -20.66 -9.47 -0.01
N ALA A 28 -21.64 -9.63 0.88
CA ALA A 28 -21.95 -8.71 1.96
C ALA A 28 -20.78 -8.42 2.94
N ALA A 29 -20.53 -7.12 3.13
CA ALA A 29 -20.36 -6.42 4.42
C ALA A 29 -19.16 -6.76 5.35
N LYS A 30 -17.91 -6.70 4.85
CA LYS A 30 -16.79 -6.21 5.69
C LYS A 30 -15.94 -5.23 4.86
N PRO A 31 -15.86 -3.93 5.22
CA PRO A 31 -15.01 -2.98 4.52
C PRO A 31 -13.56 -3.44 4.63
N LYS A 32 -12.80 -3.37 3.53
CA LYS A 32 -11.36 -3.66 3.57
C LYS A 32 -10.68 -2.67 4.52
N PRO A 33 -9.63 -3.06 5.24
CA PRO A 33 -8.92 -2.19 6.19
C PRO A 33 -8.47 -0.84 5.60
N CYS A 34 -8.17 -0.78 4.30
CA CYS A 34 -7.81 0.44 3.58
C CYS A 34 -8.97 1.43 3.32
N CYS A 35 -10.23 1.03 3.52
CA CYS A 35 -11.41 1.87 3.25
C CYS A 35 -11.93 2.63 4.47
N VAL A 36 -11.37 2.37 5.64
CA VAL A 36 -12.00 2.76 6.91
C VAL A 36 -11.29 3.94 7.55
N CYS A 37 -9.96 3.87 7.63
CA CYS A 37 -9.10 4.88 8.25
C CYS A 37 -8.23 5.56 7.19
N LYS A 38 -8.88 6.12 6.16
CA LYS A 38 -8.19 6.67 4.97
C LYS A 38 -7.37 7.90 5.34
N ASP A 39 -7.94 8.79 6.13
CA ASP A 39 -7.28 10.04 6.52
C ASP A 39 -6.11 9.76 7.48
N GLU A 40 -6.27 8.87 8.46
CA GLU A 40 -5.18 8.48 9.36
C GLU A 40 -4.06 7.75 8.60
N LYS A 41 -4.44 6.92 7.61
CA LYS A 41 -3.46 6.27 6.74
C LYS A 41 -2.69 7.28 5.92
N ALA A 42 -3.38 8.24 5.28
CA ALA A 42 -2.75 9.28 4.47
C ALA A 42 -1.79 10.12 5.30
N ALA A 43 -2.22 10.62 6.46
CA ALA A 43 -1.37 11.42 7.35
C ALA A 43 -0.13 10.65 7.82
N ARG A 44 -0.28 9.35 8.16
CA ARG A 44 0.85 8.49 8.53
C ARG A 44 1.81 8.28 7.36
N ASP A 45 1.29 7.96 6.17
CA ASP A 45 2.10 7.79 4.97
C ASP A 45 2.85 9.08 4.61
N GLU A 46 2.19 10.24 4.66
CA GLU A 46 2.82 11.54 4.43
C GLU A 46 3.92 11.81 5.46
N CYS A 47 3.65 11.56 6.75
CA CYS A 47 4.67 11.72 7.77
C CYS A 47 5.87 10.80 7.53
N MET A 48 5.68 9.52 7.23
CA MET A 48 6.79 8.61 6.98
C MET A 48 7.58 8.98 5.72
N LEU A 49 6.88 9.48 4.69
CA LEU A 49 7.50 9.82 3.40
C LEU A 49 8.27 11.15 3.46
N PHE A 50 7.79 12.12 4.24
CA PHE A 50 8.35 13.47 4.30
C PHE A 50 9.07 13.80 5.62
N SER A 51 9.13 12.86 6.57
CA SER A 51 9.88 13.05 7.82
C SER A 51 11.38 13.21 7.53
N ASN A 52 11.97 14.27 8.07
CA ASN A 52 13.40 14.55 7.99
C ASN A 52 14.20 13.95 9.16
N SER A 53 13.55 13.18 10.05
CA SER A 53 14.20 12.53 11.18
C SER A 53 14.87 11.21 10.77
N ASP A 54 16.03 10.90 11.36
CA ASP A 54 16.73 9.62 11.18
C ASP A 54 15.87 8.39 11.54
N ASN A 55 14.88 8.59 12.43
CA ASN A 55 13.91 7.57 12.82
C ASN A 55 12.48 8.07 12.57
N ALA A 56 12.09 8.15 11.30
CA ALA A 56 10.73 8.52 10.88
C ALA A 56 9.63 7.68 11.57
N GLN A 57 9.94 6.42 11.92
CA GLN A 57 8.99 5.54 12.60
C GLN A 57 8.64 6.00 14.02
N GLU A 58 9.62 6.51 14.78
CA GLU A 58 9.37 7.11 16.09
C GLU A 58 8.76 8.51 15.96
N ALA A 59 9.19 9.30 14.98
CA ALA A 59 8.62 10.63 14.72
C ALA A 59 7.13 10.59 14.34
N CYS A 60 6.72 9.55 13.61
CA CYS A 60 5.34 9.36 13.16
C CYS A 60 4.53 8.41 14.06
N LYS A 61 5.07 8.02 15.23
CA LYS A 61 4.47 7.02 16.12
C LYS A 61 3.05 7.38 16.56
N ASP A 62 2.80 8.67 16.81
CA ASP A 62 1.48 9.17 17.17
C ASP A 62 0.46 8.93 16.05
N LEU A 63 0.85 9.18 14.79
CA LEU A 63 -0.01 8.95 13.62
C LEU A 63 -0.23 7.45 13.37
N VAL A 64 0.79 6.63 13.58
CA VAL A 64 0.66 5.16 13.54
C VAL A 64 -0.31 4.67 14.61
N SER A 65 -0.22 5.20 15.84
CA SER A 65 -1.13 4.87 16.93
C SER A 65 -2.57 5.25 16.59
N LYS A 66 -2.80 6.45 16.05
CA LYS A 66 -4.12 6.91 15.59
C LYS A 66 -4.72 5.99 14.54
N TYR A 67 -3.93 5.59 13.53
CA TYR A 67 -4.35 4.63 12.52
C TYR A 67 -4.75 3.29 13.15
N LYS A 68 -3.93 2.73 14.06
CA LYS A 68 -4.24 1.47 14.76
C LYS A 68 -5.51 1.58 15.62
N THR A 69 -5.68 2.67 16.35
CA THR A 69 -6.89 2.92 17.15
C THR A 69 -8.13 3.01 16.26
N CYS A 70 -8.04 3.71 15.13
CA CYS A 70 -9.13 3.77 14.17
C CYS A 70 -9.48 2.34 13.70
N MET A 71 -8.51 1.55 13.26
CA MET A 71 -8.76 0.18 12.78
C MET A 71 -9.34 -0.75 13.85
N ALA A 72 -8.88 -0.61 15.09
CA ALA A 72 -9.41 -1.35 16.24
C ALA A 72 -10.90 -1.05 16.48
N GLY A 73 -11.35 0.19 16.25
CA GLY A 73 -12.75 0.58 16.33
C GLY A 73 -13.67 -0.15 15.35
N PHE A 74 -13.12 -0.67 14.25
CA PHE A 74 -13.84 -1.47 13.26
C PHE A 74 -13.56 -2.97 13.38
N GLY A 75 -12.87 -3.39 14.44
CA GLY A 75 -12.59 -4.81 14.74
C GLY A 75 -11.39 -5.38 14.00
N PHE A 76 -10.49 -4.55 13.47
CA PHE A 76 -9.23 -4.98 12.86
C PHE A 76 -8.06 -4.78 13.84
N ASN A 77 -7.27 -5.84 14.08
CA ASN A 77 -6.11 -5.80 14.97
C ASN A 77 -4.82 -5.89 14.13
N ILE A 78 -4.02 -4.81 14.10
CA ILE A 78 -2.88 -4.58 13.18
C ILE A 78 -1.67 -4.00 13.92
#